data_AF-A0A2K6RYY3-F1
#
_entry.id   AF-A0A2K6RYY3-F1
#
_cell.length_a   1.000
_cell.length_b   1.000
_cell.length_c   1.000
_cell.angle_alpha   90.00
_cell.angle_beta   90.00
_cell.angle_gamma   90.00
#
_symmetry.space_group_name_H-M   'P 1'
#
loop_
_entity.id
_entity.type
_entity.pdbx_description
1 polymer ?
#
loop_
_entity_poly.entity_id
_entity_poly.type
_entity_poly.pdbx_seq_one_letter_code
_entity_poly.pdbx_strand_id
1 'polypeptide(L)'
;MAALATRLWWRGIVGAAALTRGARRPSVLLPVRRESAGADTRPTVRPRNDVAHKQLSAFGEYVAEILPKYVQQVQVALFNELEICIHPDGIIPVLTFLKDHTNAQFKSLADLTAVDVPTRQNRFEVSREI
;
A
#
# COMPACT_ATOMS: atom_id res chain seq x y z
N MET A 1 52.08 23.58 -43.99
CA MET A 1 52.64 22.55 -44.88
C MET A 1 54.13 22.41 -44.61
N ALA A 2 54.54 21.46 -43.78
CA ALA A 2 55.90 20.94 -43.72
C ALA A 2 55.81 19.49 -43.22
N ALA A 3 56.15 18.56 -44.10
CA ALA A 3 56.20 17.13 -43.84
C ALA A 3 57.66 16.70 -43.62
N LEU A 4 57.81 15.49 -43.07
CA LEU A 4 58.91 14.50 -43.17
C LEU A 4 59.16 13.92 -41.75
N ALA A 5 58.63 12.73 -41.42
CA ALA A 5 59.20 11.42 -41.75
C ALA A 5 60.59 11.25 -41.07
N THR A 6 60.95 10.21 -40.32
CA THR A 6 60.49 8.82 -40.22
C THR A 6 61.46 8.08 -39.27
N ARG A 7 60.98 7.00 -38.61
CA ARG A 7 61.74 5.76 -38.26
C ARG A 7 62.84 5.92 -37.17
N LEU A 8 63.23 4.95 -36.34
CA LEU A 8 62.92 3.53 -36.17
C LEU A 8 63.46 3.07 -34.79
N TRP A 9 62.77 2.10 -34.21
CA TRP A 9 63.25 0.87 -33.57
C TRP A 9 64.00 0.78 -32.21
N TRP A 10 63.25 0.15 -31.30
CA TRP A 10 63.52 -0.90 -30.29
C TRP A 10 64.93 -1.45 -30.04
N ARG A 11 65.23 -1.74 -28.77
CA ARG A 11 65.25 -3.11 -28.18
C ARG A 11 65.70 -3.12 -26.71
N GLY A 12 65.14 -4.05 -25.93
CA GLY A 12 65.64 -4.45 -24.60
C GLY A 12 64.53 -4.79 -23.60
N ILE A 13 63.80 -5.91 -23.75
CA ILE A 13 64.04 -7.24 -23.11
C ILE A 13 63.44 -7.33 -21.69
N VAL A 14 62.28 -7.99 -21.60
CA VAL A 14 62.00 -9.27 -20.90
C VAL A 14 61.96 -9.20 -19.37
N GLY A 15 60.76 -9.43 -18.82
CA GLY A 15 60.53 -9.82 -17.44
C GLY A 15 59.16 -10.49 -17.32
N ALA A 16 59.16 -11.79 -17.07
CA ALA A 16 58.01 -12.67 -17.11
C ALA A 16 57.16 -12.64 -15.83
N ALA A 17 55.85 -12.85 -16.04
CA ALA A 17 54.89 -13.61 -15.24
C ALA A 17 54.79 -13.41 -13.71
N ALA A 18 53.64 -12.91 -13.27
CA ALA A 18 52.90 -13.53 -12.17
C ALA A 18 51.39 -13.27 -12.34
N LEU A 19 50.67 -14.35 -12.56
CA LEU A 19 49.22 -14.42 -12.65
C LEU A 19 48.64 -14.23 -11.24
N THR A 20 47.88 -13.16 -10.99
CA THR A 20 47.00 -13.10 -9.81
C THR A 20 45.56 -12.98 -10.29
N ARG A 21 44.80 -14.05 -10.05
CA ARG A 21 43.34 -14.09 -10.20
C ARG A 21 42.73 -13.18 -9.14
N GLY A 22 42.41 -11.95 -9.51
CA GLY A 22 41.56 -11.05 -8.72
C GLY A 22 40.11 -11.17 -9.18
N ALA A 23 39.28 -11.86 -8.40
CA ALA A 23 37.87 -12.08 -8.68
C ALA A 23 37.10 -10.76 -8.87
N ARG A 24 36.34 -10.71 -9.97
CA ARG A 24 35.35 -9.70 -10.32
C ARG A 24 34.26 -9.69 -9.24
N ARG A 25 34.29 -8.74 -8.31
CA ARG A 25 33.14 -8.49 -7.41
C ARG A 25 32.09 -7.72 -8.21
N PRO A 26 30.86 -8.21 -8.39
CA PRO A 26 29.78 -7.33 -8.79
C PRO A 26 29.54 -6.35 -7.63
N SER A 27 29.61 -5.05 -7.91
CA SER A 27 29.07 -4.04 -7.00
C SER A 27 27.57 -4.31 -6.87
N VAL A 28 27.19 -4.99 -5.79
CA VAL A 28 25.80 -5.09 -5.37
C VAL A 28 25.38 -3.67 -5.03
N LEU A 29 24.57 -3.06 -5.91
CA LEU A 29 23.82 -1.85 -5.60
C LEU A 29 22.88 -2.21 -4.46
N LEU A 30 23.28 -1.87 -3.23
CA LEU A 30 22.39 -1.89 -2.08
C LEU A 30 21.20 -0.98 -2.43
N PRO A 31 19.94 -1.44 -2.29
CA PRO A 31 18.83 -0.52 -2.37
C PRO A 31 18.98 0.47 -1.22
N VAL A 32 19.20 1.74 -1.54
CA VAL A 32 18.97 2.84 -0.59
C VAL A 32 17.50 2.71 -0.19
N ARG A 33 17.28 2.22 1.03
CA ARG A 33 15.96 2.22 1.63
C ARG A 33 15.60 3.69 1.81
N ARG A 34 14.73 4.20 0.94
CA ARG A 34 14.08 5.49 1.17
C ARG A 34 13.22 5.32 2.42
N GLU A 35 13.77 5.74 3.55
CA GLU A 35 13.03 5.97 4.78
C GLU A 35 11.90 6.95 4.44
N SER A 36 10.66 6.46 4.40
CA SER A 36 9.51 7.35 4.26
C SER A 36 9.34 8.05 5.60
N ALA A 37 9.59 9.36 5.62
CA ALA A 37 9.52 10.19 6.80
C ALA A 37 8.10 10.18 7.39
N GLY A 38 8.00 9.82 8.68
CA GLY A 38 6.77 9.88 9.46
C GLY A 38 6.46 8.66 10.33
N ALA A 39 7.47 7.95 10.89
CA ALA A 39 7.20 6.92 11.89
C ALA A 39 7.34 7.53 13.29
N ASP A 40 6.26 7.52 14.09
CA ASP A 40 6.33 7.76 15.54
C ASP A 40 7.31 6.73 16.13
N THR A 41 8.41 7.20 16.70
CA THR A 41 9.61 6.40 17.05
C THR A 41 9.46 5.62 18.35
N ARG A 42 8.23 5.31 18.78
CA ARG A 42 7.96 4.56 20.01
C ARG A 42 7.97 3.06 19.69
N PRO A 43 8.91 2.26 20.24
CA PRO A 43 9.14 0.88 19.81
C PRO A 43 7.96 -0.08 20.07
N THR A 44 7.03 0.25 20.97
CA THR A 44 5.89 -0.59 21.34
C THR A 44 4.56 -0.15 20.70
N VAL A 45 4.50 1.02 20.09
CA VAL A 45 3.27 1.58 19.52
C VAL A 45 3.20 1.22 18.04
N ARG A 46 2.08 0.64 17.59
CA ARG A 46 1.85 0.38 16.16
C ARG A 46 1.86 1.73 15.41
N PRO A 47 2.68 1.90 14.36
CA PRO A 47 2.71 3.15 13.60
C PRO A 47 1.36 3.37 12.90
N ARG A 48 0.89 4.62 12.93
CA ARG A 48 -0.34 5.04 12.27
C ARG A 48 -0.07 5.33 10.79
N ASN A 49 -0.95 4.83 9.92
CA ASN A 49 -0.88 5.11 8.48
C ASN A 49 -1.87 6.22 8.10
N ASP A 50 -1.45 7.47 8.21
CA ASP A 50 -2.35 8.62 7.96
C ASP A 50 -2.84 8.71 6.51
N VAL A 51 -2.06 8.21 5.54
CA VAL A 51 -2.44 8.23 4.12
C VAL A 51 -3.65 7.34 3.87
N ALA A 52 -3.62 6.11 4.38
CA ALA A 52 -4.72 5.15 4.22
C ALA A 52 -5.98 5.67 4.91
N HIS A 53 -5.85 6.20 6.13
CA HIS A 53 -6.97 6.79 6.86
C HIS A 53 -7.67 7.91 6.07
N LYS A 54 -6.91 8.79 5.39
CA LYS A 54 -7.49 9.87 4.56
C LYS A 54 -8.19 9.34 3.31
N GLN A 55 -7.64 8.30 2.69
CA GLN A 55 -8.26 7.67 1.51
C GLN A 55 -9.59 7.01 1.89
N LEU A 56 -9.61 6.29 3.02
CA LEU A 56 -10.81 5.64 3.52
C LEU A 56 -11.87 6.65 3.97
N SER A 57 -11.47 7.75 4.60
CA SER A 57 -12.43 8.80 4.96
C SER A 57 -13.05 9.44 3.73
N ALA A 58 -12.24 9.78 2.70
CA ALA A 58 -12.74 10.34 1.46
C ALA A 58 -13.66 9.37 0.70
N PHE A 59 -13.31 8.08 0.67
CA PHE A 59 -14.18 7.06 0.08
C PHE A 59 -15.48 6.88 0.87
N GLY A 60 -15.40 6.94 2.19
CA GLY A 60 -16.56 6.90 3.08
C GLY A 60 -17.54 8.05 2.82
N GLU A 61 -17.04 9.28 2.73
CA GLU A 61 -17.82 10.47 2.35
C GLU A 61 -18.47 10.30 0.97
N TYR A 62 -17.71 9.80 -0.01
CA TYR A 62 -18.21 9.52 -1.34
C TYR A 62 -19.37 8.51 -1.36
N VAL A 63 -19.30 7.43 -0.56
CA VAL A 63 -20.40 6.47 -0.45
C VAL A 63 -21.63 7.09 0.22
N ALA A 64 -21.42 7.94 1.23
CA ALA A 64 -22.50 8.65 1.91
C ALA A 64 -23.24 9.62 0.96
N GLU A 65 -22.52 10.26 0.04
CA GLU A 65 -23.11 11.15 -0.98
C GLU A 65 -23.94 10.39 -2.03
N ILE A 66 -23.53 9.16 -2.40
CA ILE A 66 -24.24 8.37 -3.42
C ILE A 66 -25.52 7.75 -2.84
N LEU A 67 -25.47 7.26 -1.60
CA LEU A 67 -26.59 6.54 -0.97
C LEU A 67 -27.03 7.19 0.36
N PRO A 68 -27.40 8.49 0.36
CA PRO A 68 -27.74 9.22 1.58
C PRO A 68 -29.03 8.70 2.25
N LYS A 69 -29.86 7.97 1.50
CA LYS A 69 -31.10 7.38 2.02
C LYS A 69 -30.85 6.23 3.01
N TYR A 70 -29.75 5.48 2.84
CA TYR A 70 -29.51 4.24 3.57
C TYR A 70 -28.32 4.33 4.52
N VAL A 71 -27.32 5.16 4.19
CA VAL A 71 -26.14 5.39 5.02
C VAL A 71 -26.49 6.37 6.14
N GLN A 72 -26.28 5.96 7.39
CA GLN A 72 -26.54 6.79 8.58
C GLN A 72 -25.26 7.42 9.10
N GLN A 73 -24.20 6.62 9.18
CA GLN A 73 -22.92 7.04 9.73
C GLN A 73 -21.78 6.33 9.01
N VAL A 74 -20.68 7.05 8.86
CA VAL A 74 -19.43 6.50 8.34
C VAL A 74 -18.34 6.77 9.37
N GLN A 75 -17.62 5.72 9.74
CA GLN A 75 -16.56 5.79 10.74
C GLN A 75 -15.30 5.14 10.17
N VAL A 76 -14.14 5.73 10.45
CA VAL A 76 -12.85 5.12 10.14
C VAL A 76 -12.17 4.79 11.45
N ALA A 77 -12.00 3.50 11.72
CA ALA A 77 -11.32 3.04 12.92
C ALA A 77 -9.82 3.40 12.85
N LEU A 78 -9.19 3.49 14.02
CA LEU A 78 -7.76 3.86 14.15
C LEU A 78 -6.80 2.88 13.45
N PHE A 79 -7.28 1.71 13.05
CA PHE A 79 -6.50 0.69 12.34
C PHE A 79 -6.66 0.72 10.81
N ASN A 80 -7.25 1.78 10.26
CA ASN A 80 -7.56 1.93 8.82
C ASN A 80 -8.63 0.95 8.35
N GLU A 81 -9.70 0.83 9.13
CA GLU A 81 -10.88 0.05 8.77
C GLU A 81 -12.04 1.02 8.60
N LEU A 82 -12.77 0.90 7.49
CA LEU A 82 -13.93 1.74 7.19
C LEU A 82 -15.20 1.00 7.58
N GLU A 83 -15.98 1.60 8.46
CA GLU A 83 -17.27 1.10 8.90
C GLU A 83 -18.38 2.00 8.38
N ILE A 84 -19.39 1.39 7.75
CA ILE A 84 -20.56 2.09 7.21
C ILE A 84 -21.80 1.54 7.89
N CYS A 85 -22.46 2.39 8.68
CA CYS A 85 -23.71 2.04 9.35
C CYS A 85 -24.89 2.28 8.41
N ILE A 86 -25.65 1.22 8.12
CA ILE A 86 -26.72 1.22 7.12
C ILE A 86 -28.05 0.89 7.79
N HIS A 87 -29.14 1.51 7.32
CA HIS A 87 -30.49 1.10 7.70
C HIS A 87 -30.83 -0.31 7.18
N PRO A 88 -31.49 -1.19 7.96
CA PRO A 88 -31.78 -2.57 7.56
C PRO A 88 -32.54 -2.69 6.23
N ASP A 89 -33.44 -1.76 5.91
CA ASP A 89 -34.18 -1.74 4.63
C ASP A 89 -33.27 -1.53 3.40
N GLY A 90 -32.06 -1.02 3.61
CA GLY A 90 -31.08 -0.67 2.59
C GLY A 90 -30.01 -1.73 2.33
N ILE A 91 -30.08 -2.90 2.94
CA ILE A 91 -29.02 -3.92 2.84
C ILE A 91 -28.79 -4.35 1.38
N ILE A 92 -29.84 -4.70 0.66
CA ILE A 92 -29.75 -5.17 -0.73
C ILE A 92 -29.17 -4.09 -1.68
N PRO A 93 -29.71 -2.86 -1.73
CA PRO A 93 -29.18 -1.84 -2.65
C PRO A 93 -27.74 -1.46 -2.31
N VAL A 94 -27.38 -1.34 -1.03
CA VAL A 94 -26.00 -0.97 -0.66
C VAL A 94 -25.02 -2.08 -1.02
N LEU A 95 -25.34 -3.35 -0.75
CA LEU A 95 -24.45 -4.45 -1.12
C LEU A 95 -24.31 -4.62 -2.64
N THR A 96 -25.38 -4.37 -3.38
CA THR A 96 -25.35 -4.40 -4.84
C THR A 96 -24.44 -3.29 -5.37
N PHE A 97 -24.56 -2.08 -4.82
CA PHE A 97 -23.67 -0.97 -5.14
C PHE A 97 -22.20 -1.29 -4.81
N LEU A 98 -21.92 -1.81 -3.61
CA LEU A 98 -20.56 -2.16 -3.20
C LEU A 98 -19.93 -3.29 -4.02
N LYS A 99 -20.74 -4.12 -4.69
CA LYS A 99 -20.26 -5.20 -5.55
C LYS A 99 -20.00 -4.74 -6.99
N ASP A 100 -20.91 -3.94 -7.55
CA ASP A 100 -20.96 -3.63 -8.98
C ASP A 100 -20.35 -2.27 -9.34
N HIS A 101 -20.10 -1.38 -8.38
CA HIS A 101 -19.59 -0.03 -8.65
C HIS A 101 -18.12 -0.05 -9.08
N THR A 102 -17.74 0.80 -10.04
CA THR A 102 -16.36 0.82 -10.57
C THR A 102 -15.34 1.15 -9.48
N ASN A 103 -15.68 2.05 -8.57
CA ASN A 103 -14.82 2.47 -7.46
C ASN A 103 -14.95 1.56 -6.22
N ALA A 104 -15.97 0.72 -6.16
CA ALA A 104 -16.24 -0.21 -5.06
C ALA A 104 -16.51 -1.59 -5.66
N GLN A 105 -15.47 -2.41 -5.76
CA GLN A 105 -15.53 -3.75 -6.36
C GLN A 105 -15.34 -4.82 -5.29
N PHE A 106 -16.13 -4.72 -4.23
CA PHE A 106 -16.09 -5.67 -3.12
C PHE A 106 -16.79 -6.97 -3.52
N LYS A 107 -16.05 -7.82 -4.25
CA LYS A 107 -16.57 -9.05 -4.88
C LYS A 107 -16.62 -10.25 -3.93
N SER A 108 -15.77 -10.25 -2.91
CA SER A 108 -15.65 -11.36 -1.96
C SER A 108 -16.18 -10.90 -0.61
N LEU A 109 -17.16 -11.61 -0.07
CA LEU A 109 -17.55 -11.43 1.32
C LEU A 109 -16.56 -12.24 2.17
N ALA A 110 -15.88 -11.59 3.10
CA ALA A 110 -15.00 -12.26 4.04
C ALA A 110 -15.83 -12.96 5.11
N ASP A 111 -16.57 -12.19 5.90
CA ASP A 111 -17.33 -12.69 7.05
C ASP A 111 -18.68 -11.98 7.21
N LEU A 112 -19.64 -12.71 7.79
CA LEU A 112 -20.93 -12.19 8.23
C LEU A 112 -21.04 -12.41 9.74
N THR A 113 -20.91 -11.33 10.50
CA THR A 113 -20.93 -11.36 11.96
C THR A 113 -22.23 -10.76 12.49
N ALA A 114 -22.67 -11.26 13.64
CA ALA A 114 -23.84 -10.74 14.34
C ALA A 114 -23.53 -10.60 15.83
N VAL A 115 -23.75 -9.41 16.38
CA VAL A 115 -23.58 -9.11 17.80
C VAL A 115 -24.96 -8.92 18.42
N ASP A 116 -25.18 -9.58 19.54
CA ASP A 116 -26.42 -9.49 20.32
C ASP A 116 -26.20 -8.58 21.53
N VAL A 117 -26.93 -7.47 21.57
CA VAL A 117 -26.90 -6.50 22.67
C VAL A 117 -28.31 -6.39 23.28
N PRO A 118 -28.60 -7.11 24.38
CA PRO A 118 -29.96 -7.20 24.93
C PRO A 118 -30.51 -5.90 25.52
N THR A 119 -29.65 -4.89 25.72
CA THR A 119 -30.05 -3.57 26.23
C THR A 119 -30.64 -2.64 25.17
N ARG A 120 -30.47 -2.97 23.88
CA ARG A 120 -30.96 -2.15 22.75
C ARG A 120 -32.33 -2.65 22.29
N GLN A 121 -33.18 -1.74 21.81
CA GLN A 121 -34.46 -2.10 21.17
C GLN A 121 -34.21 -2.93 19.90
N ASN A 122 -33.24 -2.50 19.10
CA ASN A 122 -32.67 -3.31 18.02
C ASN A 122 -31.58 -4.19 18.63
N ARG A 123 -31.98 -5.39 19.06
CA ARG A 123 -31.13 -6.34 19.79
C ARG A 123 -29.93 -6.83 18.97
N PHE A 124 -30.12 -7.03 17.67
CA PHE A 124 -29.11 -7.63 16.80
C PHE A 124 -28.44 -6.56 15.94
N GLU A 125 -27.11 -6.55 15.95
CA GLU A 125 -26.29 -5.79 15.03
C GLU A 125 -25.62 -6.76 14.07
N VAL A 126 -25.90 -6.60 12.78
CA VAL A 126 -25.34 -7.47 11.75
C VAL A 126 -24.28 -6.68 11.00
N SER A 127 -23.05 -7.17 11.03
CA SER A 127 -21.90 -6.56 10.37
C SER A 127 -21.41 -7.48 9.24
N ARG A 128 -20.99 -6.90 8.12
CA ARG A 128 -20.41 -7.62 7.00
C ARG A 128 -19.02 -7.10 6.74
N GLU A 129 -18.08 -8.02 6.55
CA GLU A 129 -16.71 -7.71 6.15
C GLU A 129 -16.54 -8.11 4.68
N ILE A 130 -15.99 -7.19 3.88
CA ILE A 130 -15.90 -7.27 2.42
C ILE A 130 -14.54 -6.82 1.93
#